data_AF-A0A950BCJ9-F1
#
_entry.id   AF-A0A950BCJ9-F1
#
_cell.length_a   1.000
_cell.length_b   1.000
_cell.length_c   1.000
_cell.angle_alpha   90.00
_cell.angle_beta   90.00
_cell.angle_gamma   90.00
#
_symmetry.space_group_name_H-M   'P 1'
#
loop_
_entity.id
_entity.type
_entity.pdbx_description
1 polymer ?
#
loop_
_entity_poly.entity_id
_entity_poly.type
_entity_poly.pdbx_seq_one_letter_code
_entity_poly.pdbx_strand_id
1 'polypeptide(L)'
;AAAAVLDVDIELRVAARAPIVVSFAPCAVYTTHADSVLANQTAAVAAGYERVLENIDAVPTLSPEVKRRFDARWRRQLRLKLVEIAVKSQVRGDAAAAQEAARELRDRYGSRWLGGALAALLGTCARLPAAQSLLRRFEARRVEARAAHARDQVAISEERRRPA
;
A
#
# COMPACT_ATOMS: atom_id res chain seq x y z
N ALA A 1 -10.27 3.80 9.68
CA ALA A 1 -8.98 4.21 9.07
C ALA A 1 -8.00 4.80 10.09
N ALA A 2 -8.46 5.33 11.24
CA ALA A 2 -7.59 5.91 12.27
C ALA A 2 -6.72 4.87 13.03
N ALA A 3 -7.22 3.66 13.25
CA ALA A 3 -6.52 2.65 14.07
C ALA A 3 -5.18 2.18 13.47
N ALA A 4 -5.10 1.98 12.14
CA ALA A 4 -3.86 1.54 11.48
C ALA A 4 -2.78 2.63 11.43
N VAL A 5 -3.16 3.91 11.53
CA VAL A 5 -2.22 5.05 11.56
C VAL A 5 -1.69 5.27 12.99
N LEU A 6 -2.48 4.94 14.02
CA LEU A 6 -2.06 4.94 15.41
C LEU A 6 -1.02 3.85 15.72
N ASP A 7 -1.13 2.69 15.07
CA ASP A 7 -0.25 1.54 15.31
C ASP A 7 1.19 1.80 14.83
N VAL A 8 1.33 2.33 13.60
CA VAL A 8 2.63 2.70 13.02
C VAL A 8 3.35 3.78 13.84
N ASP A 9 2.59 4.72 14.44
CA ASP A 9 3.18 5.80 15.23
C ASP A 9 3.73 5.32 16.58
N ILE A 10 3.07 4.35 17.20
CA ILE A 10 3.57 3.65 18.38
C ILE A 10 4.79 2.79 18.02
N GLU A 11 4.71 2.01 16.94
CA GLU A 11 5.82 1.18 16.46
C GLU A 11 7.08 2.00 16.14
N LEU A 12 6.94 3.18 15.52
CA LEU A 12 8.05 4.06 15.21
C LEU A 12 8.67 4.72 16.45
N ARG A 13 7.84 5.13 17.42
CA ARG A 13 8.33 5.69 18.69
C ARG A 13 9.06 4.63 19.52
N VAL A 14 8.59 3.39 19.49
CA VAL A 14 9.24 2.26 20.14
C VAL A 14 10.55 1.91 19.40
N ALA A 15 10.54 1.82 18.07
CA ALA A 15 11.74 1.54 17.26
C ALA A 15 12.83 2.62 17.38
N ALA A 16 12.45 3.88 17.61
CA ALA A 16 13.39 4.98 17.84
C ALA A 16 14.03 4.95 19.24
N ARG A 17 13.40 4.28 20.22
CA ARG A 17 13.88 4.18 21.62
C ARG A 17 14.51 2.84 21.95
N ALA A 18 14.12 1.78 21.26
CA ALA A 18 14.66 0.44 21.40
C ALA A 18 14.90 -0.12 19.99
N PRO A 19 16.14 -0.46 19.59
CA PRO A 19 16.39 -1.08 18.30
C PRO A 19 15.77 -2.49 18.31
N ILE A 20 14.55 -2.63 17.79
CA ILE A 20 13.86 -3.91 17.70
C ILE A 20 14.44 -4.71 16.53
N VAL A 21 14.75 -5.99 16.80
CA VAL A 21 15.01 -7.02 15.79
C VAL A 21 13.66 -7.46 15.20
N VAL A 22 13.45 -7.23 13.91
CA VAL A 22 12.31 -7.79 13.18
C VAL A 22 12.52 -9.30 13.04
N SER A 23 11.69 -10.09 13.73
CA SER A 23 11.68 -11.55 13.62
C SER A 23 10.72 -12.00 12.50
N PHE A 24 11.13 -12.99 11.71
CA PHE A 24 10.30 -13.64 10.68
C PHE A 24 9.39 -14.75 11.24
N ALA A 25 9.21 -14.83 12.56
CA ALA A 25 8.14 -15.63 13.12
C ALA A 25 6.78 -14.97 12.81
N PRO A 26 5.78 -15.70 12.27
CA PRO A 26 4.48 -15.12 11.94
C PRO A 26 3.79 -14.68 13.24
N CYS A 27 3.71 -13.38 13.48
CA CYS A 27 3.09 -12.82 14.70
C CYS A 27 1.80 -12.02 14.44
N ALA A 28 1.26 -12.03 13.22
CA ALA A 28 -0.11 -11.55 12.97
C ALA A 28 -0.73 -12.23 11.75
N VAL A 29 -1.78 -13.02 11.96
CA VAL A 29 -2.68 -13.46 10.90
C VAL A 29 -3.68 -12.34 10.68
N TYR A 30 -3.45 -11.50 9.68
CA TYR A 30 -4.44 -10.52 9.25
C TYR A 30 -5.50 -11.24 8.41
N THR A 31 -6.64 -11.59 9.01
CA THR A 31 -7.81 -12.03 8.25
C THR A 31 -8.40 -10.82 7.52
N THR A 32 -8.13 -10.73 6.21
CA THR A 32 -8.84 -9.77 5.34
C THR A 32 -10.28 -10.21 5.18
N HIS A 33 -11.17 -9.71 6.03
CA HIS A 33 -12.62 -9.77 5.80
C HIS A 33 -12.99 -8.79 4.68
N ALA A 34 -14.03 -9.09 3.90
CA ALA A 34 -14.51 -8.20 2.82
C ALA A 34 -14.87 -6.79 3.35
N ASP A 35 -15.28 -6.70 4.62
CA ASP A 35 -15.58 -5.46 5.34
C ASP A 35 -14.37 -4.82 6.05
N SER A 36 -13.16 -5.34 5.82
CA SER A 36 -11.95 -4.77 6.41
C SER A 36 -11.77 -3.32 5.99
N VAL A 37 -11.50 -2.45 6.96
CA VAL A 37 -11.14 -1.03 6.77
C VAL A 37 -9.95 -0.84 5.80
N LEU A 38 -9.12 -1.87 5.61
CA LEU A 38 -8.01 -1.89 4.66
C LEU A 38 -8.46 -2.20 3.22
N ALA A 39 -9.65 -2.80 3.03
CA ALA A 39 -10.21 -3.02 1.72
C ALA A 39 -10.65 -1.69 1.10
N ASN A 40 -11.35 -0.83 1.83
CA ASN A 40 -11.96 0.41 1.29
C ASN A 40 -11.11 1.68 1.47
N GLN A 41 -9.79 1.55 1.28
CA GLN A 41 -8.91 2.72 1.36
C GLN A 41 -9.14 3.68 0.19
N THR A 42 -9.18 4.97 0.50
CA THR A 42 -9.29 6.08 -0.47
C THR A 42 -7.98 6.88 -0.50
N ALA A 43 -7.92 7.89 -1.37
CA ALA A 43 -6.77 8.80 -1.45
C ALA A 43 -6.44 9.49 -0.12
N ALA A 44 -7.40 9.57 0.81
CA ALA A 44 -7.20 10.10 2.17
C ALA A 44 -6.09 9.40 2.97
N VAL A 45 -5.67 8.19 2.58
CA VAL A 45 -4.51 7.51 3.19
C VAL A 45 -3.23 8.36 3.09
N ALA A 46 -3.14 9.24 2.09
CA ALA A 46 -1.96 10.07 1.85
C ALA A 46 -1.62 10.98 3.03
N ALA A 47 -2.63 11.50 3.75
CA ALA A 47 -2.40 12.29 4.96
C ALA A 47 -1.73 11.49 6.08
N GLY A 48 -2.02 10.18 6.19
CA GLY A 48 -1.35 9.29 7.13
C GLY A 48 0.12 9.08 6.76
N TYR A 49 0.42 8.96 5.46
CA TYR A 49 1.80 8.88 4.98
C TYR A 49 2.59 10.18 5.25
N GLU A 50 1.96 11.35 5.03
CA GLU A 50 2.56 12.66 5.34
C GLU A 50 2.89 12.80 6.83
N ARG A 51 1.95 12.43 7.72
CA ARG A 51 2.17 12.46 9.17
C ARG A 51 3.36 11.59 9.61
N VAL A 52 3.52 10.41 9.01
CA VAL A 52 4.68 9.55 9.31
C VAL A 52 6.00 10.23 8.90
N LEU A 53 6.03 10.94 7.77
CA LEU A 53 7.21 11.70 7.36
C LEU A 53 7.53 12.82 8.34
N GLU A 54 6.53 13.58 8.77
CA GLU A 54 6.67 14.64 9.78
C GLU A 54 7.22 14.08 11.09
N ASN A 55 6.70 12.94 11.54
CA ASN A 55 7.14 12.29 12.77
C ASN A 55 8.60 11.82 12.68
N ILE A 56 9.00 11.22 11.55
CA ILE A 56 10.40 10.79 11.33
C ILE A 56 11.35 11.98 11.26
N ASP A 57 10.94 13.06 10.64
CA ASP A 57 11.75 14.28 10.57
C ASP A 57 11.96 14.91 11.95
N ALA A 58 10.96 14.80 12.83
CA ALA A 58 11.03 15.27 14.21
C ALA A 58 11.93 14.41 15.14
N VAL A 59 12.39 13.21 14.72
CA VAL A 59 13.24 12.36 15.56
C VAL A 59 14.68 12.90 15.59
N PRO A 60 15.22 13.37 16.73
CA PRO A 60 16.54 14.00 16.79
C PRO A 60 17.70 12.99 16.74
N THR A 61 17.46 11.73 17.11
CA THR A 61 18.48 10.67 17.14
C THR A 61 18.81 10.09 15.77
N LEU A 62 17.97 10.34 14.76
CA LEU A 62 18.19 9.84 13.40
C LEU A 62 19.09 10.77 12.61
N SER A 63 20.11 10.21 11.95
CA SER A 63 20.98 10.98 11.09
C SER A 63 20.21 11.53 9.87
N PRO A 64 20.63 12.68 9.30
CA PRO A 64 19.99 13.25 8.11
C PRO A 64 19.95 12.28 6.93
N GLU A 65 20.96 11.43 6.79
CA GLU A 65 21.01 10.43 5.73
C GLU A 65 19.91 9.38 5.87
N VAL A 66 19.68 8.87 7.09
CA VAL A 66 18.61 7.91 7.36
C VAL A 66 17.25 8.53 7.06
N LYS A 67 17.02 9.78 7.49
CA LYS A 67 15.79 10.52 7.21
C LYS A 67 15.53 10.66 5.70
N ARG A 68 16.54 11.05 4.91
CA ARG A 68 16.41 11.12 3.43
C ARG A 68 16.09 9.77 2.79
N ARG A 69 16.77 8.70 3.22
CA ARG A 69 16.50 7.34 2.70
C ARG A 69 15.09 6.88 3.05
N PHE A 70 14.63 7.16 4.27
CA PHE A 70 13.26 6.89 4.70
C PHE A 70 12.27 7.66 3.85
N ASP A 71 12.42 8.98 3.71
CA ASP A 71 11.53 9.84 2.92
C ASP A 71 11.39 9.32 1.47
N ALA A 72 12.51 9.04 0.79
CA ALA A 72 12.48 8.53 -0.58
C ALA A 72 11.73 7.19 -0.69
N ARG A 73 11.97 6.25 0.24
CA ARG A 73 11.28 4.95 0.26
C ARG A 73 9.80 5.09 0.57
N TRP A 74 9.45 5.95 1.52
CA TRP A 74 8.09 6.14 1.99
C TRP A 74 7.23 6.86 0.96
N ARG A 75 7.75 7.90 0.30
CA ARG A 75 7.09 8.55 -0.84
C ARG A 75 6.89 7.59 -2.01
N ARG A 76 7.87 6.73 -2.30
CA ARG A 76 7.69 5.66 -3.31
C ARG A 76 6.56 4.72 -2.92
N GLN A 77 6.46 4.32 -1.65
CA GLN A 77 5.36 3.48 -1.18
C GLN A 77 4.01 4.19 -1.30
N LEU A 78 3.91 5.48 -0.95
CA LEU A 78 2.68 6.25 -1.12
C LEU A 78 2.22 6.27 -2.59
N ARG A 79 3.14 6.53 -3.53
CA ARG A 79 2.82 6.52 -4.97
C ARG A 79 2.25 5.17 -5.41
N LEU A 80 2.92 4.08 -5.02
CA LEU A 80 2.43 2.72 -5.32
C LEU A 80 1.06 2.46 -4.68
N LYS A 81 0.84 2.99 -3.48
CA LYS A 81 -0.43 2.84 -2.77
C LYS A 81 -1.57 3.58 -3.47
N LEU A 82 -1.33 4.79 -3.97
CA LEU A 82 -2.31 5.55 -4.76
C LEU A 82 -2.65 4.83 -6.07
N VAL A 83 -1.66 4.23 -6.75
CA VAL A 83 -1.92 3.36 -7.92
C VAL A 83 -2.80 2.18 -7.54
N GLU A 84 -2.49 1.50 -6.43
CA GLU A 84 -3.27 0.36 -5.94
C GLU A 84 -4.72 0.75 -5.63
N ILE A 85 -4.92 1.87 -4.92
CA ILE A 85 -6.25 2.41 -4.61
C ILE A 85 -7.01 2.70 -5.90
N ALA A 86 -6.40 3.40 -6.84
CA ALA A 86 -7.03 3.76 -8.10
C ALA A 86 -7.54 2.53 -8.87
N VAL A 87 -6.70 1.51 -9.02
CA VAL A 87 -7.05 0.28 -9.73
C VAL A 87 -8.13 -0.50 -8.98
N LYS A 88 -7.99 -0.66 -7.65
CA LYS A 88 -8.95 -1.41 -6.84
C LYS A 88 -10.32 -0.75 -6.79
N SER A 89 -10.38 0.58 -6.63
CA SER A 89 -11.63 1.34 -6.65
C SER A 89 -12.31 1.21 -8.01
N GLN A 90 -11.55 1.32 -9.11
CA GLN A 90 -12.07 1.12 -10.45
C GLN A 90 -12.67 -0.28 -10.63
N VAL A 91 -11.96 -1.32 -10.21
CA VAL A 91 -12.44 -2.72 -10.31
C VAL A 91 -13.77 -2.91 -9.59
N ARG A 92 -13.94 -2.27 -8.42
CA ARG A 92 -15.19 -2.30 -7.62
C ARG A 92 -16.31 -1.41 -8.18
N GLY A 93 -16.01 -0.56 -9.16
CA GLY A 93 -16.98 0.37 -9.76
C GLY A 93 -17.04 1.74 -9.10
N ASP A 94 -16.14 2.04 -8.17
CA ASP A 94 -15.99 3.36 -7.56
C ASP A 94 -15.06 4.23 -8.42
N ALA A 95 -15.62 4.77 -9.51
CA ALA A 95 -14.87 5.61 -10.44
C ALA A 95 -14.43 6.95 -9.81
N ALA A 96 -15.17 7.46 -8.83
CA ALA A 96 -14.86 8.73 -8.16
C ALA A 96 -13.57 8.59 -7.34
N ALA A 97 -13.51 7.59 -6.45
CA ALA A 97 -12.31 7.31 -5.67
C ALA A 97 -11.12 6.93 -6.54
N ALA A 98 -11.37 6.23 -7.67
CA ALA A 98 -10.32 5.89 -8.62
C ALA A 98 -9.68 7.14 -9.25
N GLN A 99 -10.51 8.09 -9.70
CA GLN A 99 -10.06 9.35 -10.29
C GLN A 99 -9.39 10.26 -9.27
N GLU A 100 -9.90 10.31 -8.04
CA GLU A 100 -9.29 11.07 -6.95
C GLU A 100 -7.84 10.60 -6.68
N ALA A 101 -7.64 9.29 -6.53
CA ALA A 101 -6.30 8.74 -6.30
C ALA A 101 -5.33 9.00 -7.48
N ALA A 102 -5.83 8.95 -8.73
CA ALA A 102 -5.02 9.28 -9.90
C ALA A 102 -4.64 10.77 -9.95
N ARG A 103 -5.55 11.67 -9.55
CA ARG A 103 -5.28 13.11 -9.46
C ARG A 103 -4.26 13.43 -8.37
N GLU A 104 -4.41 12.87 -7.18
CA GLU A 104 -3.43 13.02 -6.09
C GLU A 104 -2.02 12.58 -6.52
N LEU A 105 -1.93 11.43 -7.21
CA LEU A 105 -0.66 10.95 -7.75
C LEU A 105 -0.05 11.88 -8.80
N ARG A 106 -0.88 12.44 -9.68
CA ARG A 106 -0.47 13.36 -10.76
C ARG A 106 -0.02 14.71 -10.22
N ASP A 107 -0.83 15.29 -9.35
CA ASP A 107 -0.79 16.71 -9.01
C ASP A 107 0.04 16.97 -7.75
N ARG A 108 0.00 16.05 -6.76
CA ARG A 108 0.61 16.26 -5.44
C ARG A 108 1.85 15.41 -5.19
N TYR A 109 1.82 14.13 -5.57
CA TYR A 109 2.89 13.18 -5.17
C TYR A 109 3.97 12.94 -6.24
N GLY A 110 4.08 13.83 -7.23
CA GLY A 110 5.25 13.94 -8.10
C GLY A 110 5.36 12.85 -9.16
N SER A 111 4.25 12.27 -9.60
CA SER A 111 4.25 11.27 -10.69
C SER A 111 3.25 11.67 -11.77
N ARG A 112 3.45 12.86 -12.36
CA ARG A 112 2.58 13.43 -13.40
C ARG A 112 2.28 12.46 -14.54
N TRP A 113 3.31 11.83 -15.09
CA TRP A 113 3.15 10.85 -16.17
C TRP A 113 2.35 9.63 -15.73
N LEU A 114 2.67 9.06 -14.57
CA LEU A 114 1.99 7.88 -14.05
C LEU A 114 0.52 8.18 -13.70
N GLY A 115 0.26 9.29 -13.00
CA GLY A 115 -1.09 9.73 -12.66
C GLY A 115 -1.91 10.10 -13.89
N GLY A 116 -1.30 10.71 -14.91
CA GLY A 116 -1.94 10.98 -16.20
C GLY A 116 -2.29 9.71 -16.98
N ALA A 117 -1.34 8.78 -17.10
CA ALA A 117 -1.57 7.48 -17.74
C ALA A 117 -2.66 6.67 -17.02
N LEU A 118 -2.64 6.69 -15.68
CA LEU A 118 -3.65 6.06 -14.84
C LEU A 118 -5.02 6.69 -15.05
N ALA A 119 -5.14 8.02 -15.03
CA ALA A 119 -6.40 8.71 -15.29
C ALA A 119 -6.95 8.40 -16.69
N ALA A 120 -6.09 8.30 -17.71
CA ALA A 120 -6.47 7.93 -19.07
C ALA A 120 -6.98 6.47 -19.16
N LEU A 121 -6.30 5.53 -18.49
CA LEU A 121 -6.74 4.15 -18.38
C LEU A 121 -8.12 4.06 -17.71
N LEU A 122 -8.29 4.73 -16.57
CA LEU A 122 -9.55 4.76 -15.83
C LEU A 122 -10.69 5.37 -16.67
N GLY A 123 -10.40 6.46 -17.39
CA GLY A 123 -11.36 7.07 -18.32
C GLY A 123 -11.75 6.14 -19.47
N THR A 124 -10.81 5.34 -19.96
CA THR A 124 -11.08 4.30 -20.97
C THR A 124 -11.97 3.20 -20.39
N CYS A 125 -11.66 2.70 -19.20
CA CYS A 125 -12.47 1.68 -18.51
C CYS A 125 -13.90 2.16 -18.20
N ALA A 126 -14.09 3.44 -17.89
CA ALA A 126 -15.42 4.01 -17.66
C ALA A 126 -16.28 4.09 -18.93
N ARG A 127 -15.65 4.23 -20.10
CA ARG A 127 -16.35 4.35 -21.40
C ARG A 127 -16.53 3.02 -22.12
N LEU A 128 -15.62 2.06 -21.91
CA LEU A 128 -15.59 0.79 -22.60
C LEU A 128 -15.75 -0.37 -21.60
N PRO A 129 -16.94 -1.00 -21.52
CA PRO A 129 -17.17 -2.14 -20.61
C PRO A 129 -16.21 -3.31 -20.83
N ALA A 130 -15.73 -3.51 -22.06
CA ALA A 130 -14.72 -4.51 -22.38
C ALA A 130 -13.39 -4.22 -21.68
N ALA A 131 -12.93 -2.96 -21.66
CA ALA A 131 -11.71 -2.56 -20.98
C ALA A 131 -11.81 -2.74 -19.46
N GLN A 132 -12.96 -2.42 -18.87
CA GLN A 132 -13.25 -2.70 -17.47
C GLN A 132 -13.19 -4.21 -17.15
N SER A 133 -13.73 -5.04 -18.04
CA SER A 133 -13.73 -6.49 -17.87
C SER A 133 -12.33 -7.08 -17.96
N LEU A 134 -11.49 -6.55 -18.86
CA LEU A 134 -10.07 -6.92 -18.95
C LEU A 134 -9.32 -6.53 -17.68
N LEU A 135 -9.49 -5.29 -17.18
CA LEU A 135 -8.86 -4.84 -15.94
C LEU A 135 -9.19 -5.76 -14.76
N ARG A 136 -10.46 -6.15 -14.61
CA ARG A 136 -10.91 -7.10 -13.58
C ARG A 136 -10.21 -8.46 -13.70
N ARG A 137 -10.06 -8.99 -14.91
CA ARG A 137 -9.35 -10.26 -15.14
C ARG A 137 -7.87 -10.16 -14.80
N PHE A 138 -7.20 -9.05 -15.14
CA PHE A 138 -5.80 -8.84 -14.79
C PHE A 138 -5.61 -8.77 -13.27
N GLU A 139 -6.48 -8.04 -12.57
CA GLU A 139 -6.43 -7.98 -11.10
C GLU A 139 -6.73 -9.35 -10.46
N ALA A 140 -7.69 -10.11 -10.97
CA ALA A 140 -7.97 -11.47 -10.48
C ALA A 140 -6.73 -12.37 -10.60
N ARG A 141 -6.11 -12.42 -11.78
CA ARG A 141 -4.87 -13.18 -12.00
C ARG A 141 -3.72 -12.74 -11.10
N ARG A 142 -3.58 -11.43 -10.88
CA ARG A 142 -2.56 -10.87 -9.98
C ARG A 142 -2.77 -11.34 -8.54
N VAL A 143 -4.01 -11.34 -8.07
CA VAL A 143 -4.37 -11.82 -6.73
C VAL A 143 -4.13 -13.32 -6.60
N GLU A 144 -4.52 -14.11 -7.60
CA GLU A 144 -4.27 -15.56 -7.66
C GLU A 144 -2.78 -15.89 -7.60
N ALA A 145 -1.96 -15.22 -8.42
CA ALA A 145 -0.52 -15.41 -8.42
C ALA A 145 0.11 -15.05 -7.06
N ARG A 146 -0.36 -13.97 -6.41
CA ARG A 146 0.11 -13.59 -5.08
C ARG A 146 -0.32 -14.58 -4.00
N ALA A 147 -1.53 -15.13 -4.11
CA ALA A 147 -2.01 -16.17 -3.20
C ALA A 147 -1.20 -17.47 -3.37
N ALA A 148 -0.85 -17.85 -4.60
CA ALA A 148 0.02 -18.99 -4.87
C ALA A 148 1.40 -18.80 -4.22
N HIS A 149 2.05 -17.65 -4.46
CA HIS A 149 3.34 -17.35 -3.88
C HIS A 149 3.33 -17.33 -2.34
N ALA A 150 2.25 -16.83 -1.72
CA ALA A 150 2.10 -16.85 -0.27
C ALA A 150 2.00 -18.28 0.28
N ARG A 151 1.28 -19.19 -0.41
CA ARG A 151 1.21 -20.60 -0.03
C ARG A 151 2.57 -21.28 -0.13
N ASP A 152 3.33 -21.01 -1.18
CA ASP A 152 4.68 -21.56 -1.37
C ASP A 152 5.62 -21.16 -0.22
N GLN A 153 5.56 -19.90 0.21
CA GLN A 153 6.37 -19.41 1.33
C GLN A 153 6.00 -20.08 2.67
N VAL A 154 4.71 -20.31 2.92
CA VAL A 154 4.25 -21.02 4.12
C VAL A 154 4.76 -22.46 4.12
N ALA A 155 4.62 -23.18 3.01
CA ALA A 155 5.11 -24.55 2.87
C ALA A 155 6.61 -24.67 3.15
N ILE A 156 7.43 -23.77 2.60
CA ILE A 156 8.88 -23.72 2.85
C ILE A 156 9.18 -23.46 4.34
N SER A 157 8.39 -22.61 5.00
CA SER A 157 8.58 -22.29 6.42
C SER A 157 8.20 -23.44 7.35
N GLU A 158 7.21 -24.25 6.97
CA GLU A 158 6.79 -25.44 7.72
C GLU A 158 7.79 -26.58 7.57
N GLU A 159 8.37 -26.77 6.38
CA GLU A 159 9.39 -27.77 6.11
C GLU A 159 10.66 -27.51 6.93
N ARG A 160 11.05 -26.25 7.11
CA ARG A 160 12.17 -25.84 7.99
C ARG A 160 11.90 -26.02 9.49
N ARG A 161 10.64 -26.19 9.90
CA ARG A 161 10.24 -26.34 11.31
C ARG A 161 10.07 -27.80 11.75
N ARG A 162 10.14 -28.78 10.85
CA ARG A 162 10.10 -30.19 11.23
C ARG A 162 11.43 -30.57 11.88
N PRO A 163 11.47 -30.93 13.18
CA PRO A 163 12.67 -31.51 13.77
C PRO A 163 12.98 -32.85 13.09
N ALA A 164 14.27 -33.14 12.93
CA ALA A 164 14.78 -34.40 12.39
C ALA A 164 14.42 -35.60 13.28
#